data_AF-R2REP4-F1
#
_entry.id   AF-R2REP4-F1
#
_cell.length_a   1.000
_cell.length_b   1.000
_cell.length_c   1.000
_cell.angle_alpha   90.00
_cell.angle_beta   90.00
_cell.angle_gamma   90.00
#
_symmetry.space_group_name_H-M   'P 1'
#
loop_
_entity.id
_entity.type
_entity.pdbx_description
1 polymer ?
#
loop_
_entity_poly.entity_id
_entity_poly.type
_entity_poly.pdbx_seq_one_letter_code
_entity_poly.pdbx_strand_id
1 'polypeptide(L)'
;MTKLNKLTIIKETGTNSITDMLVTRFKELTEKEGISIQVEVVAFDPDAIHDLSGDILLLSLPLMKDLRYLNRLNNRFYFVSFIDPYAYAQLDEKRLLKQLQLIEQLKSEEILKFHPRNGWTYADYFLANDQMKKIQTAS
;
A
#
# COMPACT_ATOMS: atom_id res chain seq x y z
N MET A 1 2.14 -13.16 15.56
CA MET A 1 1.69 -12.18 14.55
C MET A 1 2.88 -11.29 14.24
N THR A 2 3.20 -11.11 12.96
CA THR A 2 4.23 -10.15 12.53
C THR A 2 3.67 -8.76 12.75
N LYS A 3 4.31 -7.94 13.59
CA LYS A 3 3.89 -6.56 13.83
C LYS A 3 4.43 -5.71 12.67
N LEU A 4 3.59 -5.45 11.67
CA LEU A 4 3.93 -4.56 10.56
C LEU A 4 3.77 -3.12 11.07
N ASN A 5 4.85 -2.35 11.15
CA ASN A 5 4.82 -1.01 11.71
C ASN A 5 5.42 0.05 10.78
N LYS A 6 6.03 -0.35 9.67
CA LYS A 6 6.55 0.57 8.66
C LYS A 6 5.73 0.53 7.37
N LEU A 7 5.01 1.62 7.11
CA LEU A 7 4.33 1.89 5.85
C LEU A 7 5.19 2.82 4.99
N THR A 8 5.61 2.34 3.83
CA THR A 8 6.23 3.15 2.78
C THR A 8 5.21 3.42 1.69
N ILE A 9 5.03 4.68 1.32
CA ILE A 9 4.15 5.09 0.22
C ILE A 9 4.99 5.72 -0.88
N ILE A 10 4.94 5.14 -2.08
CA ILE A 10 5.51 5.78 -3.26
C ILE A 10 4.41 6.60 -3.93
N LYS A 11 4.65 7.90 -4.08
CA LYS A 11 3.71 8.85 -4.69
C LYS A 11 4.13 9.30 -6.08
N GLU A 12 3.17 9.81 -6.83
CA GLU A 12 3.38 10.48 -8.10
C GLU A 12 4.19 11.77 -7.95
N THR A 13 5.00 12.09 -8.96
CA THR A 13 5.77 13.34 -9.04
C THR A 13 4.86 14.48 -9.50
N GLY A 14 4.22 15.18 -8.55
CA GLY A 14 3.34 16.32 -8.83
C GLY A 14 3.13 17.20 -7.59
N THR A 15 2.88 18.50 -7.81
CA THR A 15 2.73 19.51 -6.74
C THR A 15 1.37 19.46 -6.04
N ASN A 16 0.34 18.92 -6.69
CA ASN A 16 -1.00 18.70 -6.12
C ASN A 16 -1.26 17.20 -5.96
N SER A 17 -0.47 16.56 -5.11
CA SER A 17 -0.55 15.11 -4.91
C SER A 17 -1.73 14.77 -4.00
N ILE A 18 -2.71 14.03 -4.57
CA ILE A 18 -3.79 13.40 -3.80
C ILE A 18 -3.18 12.49 -2.72
N THR A 19 -2.06 11.84 -3.03
CA THR A 19 -1.31 11.01 -2.08
C THR A 19 -0.85 11.80 -0.87
N ASP A 20 -0.25 12.98 -1.04
CA ASP A 20 0.19 13.81 0.08
C ASP A 20 -0.98 14.22 0.98
N MET A 21 -2.10 14.63 0.38
CA MET A 21 -3.31 15.01 1.12
C MET A 21 -3.89 13.84 1.92
N LEU A 22 -3.99 12.67 1.30
CA LEU A 22 -4.46 11.45 1.95
C LEU A 22 -3.53 11.03 3.10
N VAL A 23 -2.21 11.05 2.88
CA VAL A 23 -1.24 10.67 3.91
C VAL A 23 -1.26 11.65 5.07
N THR A 24 -1.46 12.94 4.82
CA THR A 24 -1.59 13.96 5.88
C THR A 24 -2.78 13.63 6.79
N ARG A 25 -3.96 13.41 6.20
CA ARG A 25 -5.16 12.99 6.94
C ARG A 25 -4.98 11.68 7.68
N PHE A 26 -4.29 10.73 7.06
CA PHE A 26 -3.99 9.43 7.67
C PHE A 26 -3.08 9.57 8.90
N LYS A 27 -2.03 10.38 8.82
CA LYS A 27 -1.15 10.65 9.97
C LYS A 27 -1.92 11.26 11.13
N GLU A 28 -2.76 12.27 10.86
CA GLU A 28 -3.64 12.89 11.85
C GLU A 28 -4.59 11.87 12.50
N LEU A 29 -5.21 10.98 11.71
CA LEU A 29 -6.06 9.91 12.23
C LEU A 29 -5.28 8.97 13.15
N THR A 30 -4.11 8.48 12.70
CA THR A 30 -3.32 7.52 13.48
C THR A 30 -2.81 8.12 14.79
N GLU A 31 -2.44 9.40 14.80
CA GLU A 31 -2.06 10.12 16.01
C GLU A 31 -3.23 10.23 16.99
N LYS A 32 -4.40 10.65 16.48
CA LYS A 32 -5.63 10.77 17.28
C LYS A 32 -6.08 9.44 17.89
N GLU A 33 -5.92 8.34 17.17
CA GLU A 33 -6.30 7.00 17.63
C GLU A 33 -5.18 6.27 18.42
N GLY A 34 -4.01 6.89 18.59
CA GLY A 34 -2.88 6.28 19.31
C GLY A 34 -2.25 5.09 18.59
N ILE A 35 -2.39 5.02 17.26
CA ILE A 35 -1.88 3.95 16.40
C ILE A 35 -0.40 4.23 16.09
N SER A 36 0.48 3.34 16.54
CA SER A 36 1.92 3.46 16.32
C SER A 36 2.32 2.84 14.98
N ILE A 37 2.32 3.66 13.92
CA ILE A 37 2.81 3.30 12.58
C ILE A 37 3.77 4.38 12.04
N GLN A 38 4.92 3.95 11.54
CA GLN A 38 5.87 4.82 10.87
C GLN A 38 5.48 4.94 9.39
N VAL A 39 5.17 6.16 8.95
CA VAL A 39 4.78 6.43 7.55
C VAL A 39 5.87 7.22 6.83
N GLU A 40 6.51 6.58 5.87
CA GLU A 40 7.50 7.15 4.96
C GLU A 40 6.83 7.41 3.59
N VAL A 41 6.98 8.63 3.06
CA VAL A 41 6.45 8.98 1.73
C VAL A 41 7.62 9.35 0.83
N VAL A 42 7.71 8.67 -0.31
CA VAL A 42 8.81 8.82 -1.26
C VAL A 42 8.21 9.20 -2.62
N ALA A 43 8.76 10.21 -3.28
CA ALA A 43 8.38 10.52 -4.65
C ALA A 43 8.93 9.45 -5.59
N PHE A 44 8.14 9.04 -6.59
CA PHE A 44 8.60 8.07 -7.57
C PHE A 44 9.79 8.59 -8.35
N ASP A 45 10.90 7.86 -8.26
CA ASP A 45 12.12 8.05 -9.03
C ASP A 45 12.60 6.64 -9.45
N PRO A 46 12.59 6.30 -10.74
CA PRO A 46 12.99 4.99 -11.23
C PRO A 46 14.36 4.51 -10.73
N ASP A 47 15.29 5.43 -10.50
CA ASP A 47 16.68 5.10 -10.13
C ASP A 47 16.85 5.00 -8.60
N ALA A 48 16.10 5.80 -7.83
CA ALA A 48 16.24 5.86 -6.37
C ALA A 48 15.34 4.87 -5.61
N ILE A 49 14.26 4.37 -6.20
CA ILE A 49 13.34 3.44 -5.51
C ILE A 49 13.99 2.07 -5.22
N HIS A 50 15.13 1.76 -5.84
CA HIS A 50 15.78 0.47 -5.72
C HIS A 50 16.28 0.16 -4.31
N ASP A 51 16.53 1.15 -3.46
CA ASP A 51 17.06 0.94 -2.11
C ASP A 51 15.97 0.84 -1.02
N LEU A 52 14.70 0.99 -1.40
CA LEU A 52 13.59 0.94 -0.45
C LEU A 52 13.36 -0.49 0.09
N SER A 53 13.07 -0.56 1.39
CA SER A 53 12.67 -1.77 2.09
C SER A 53 11.82 -1.44 3.33
N GLY A 54 11.02 -2.40 3.78
CA GLY A 54 10.12 -2.22 4.92
C GLY A 54 9.04 -3.30 5.02
N ASP A 55 8.01 -3.04 5.81
CA ASP A 55 6.92 -4.00 6.00
C ASP A 55 5.91 -3.92 4.86
N ILE A 56 5.31 -2.73 4.68
CA ILE A 56 4.24 -2.51 3.72
C ILE A 56 4.68 -1.43 2.74
N LEU A 57 4.62 -1.74 1.45
CA LEU A 57 4.75 -0.78 0.36
C LEU A 57 3.38 -0.57 -0.29
N LEU A 58 2.87 0.65 -0.23
CA LEU A 58 1.70 1.06 -1.00
C LEU A 58 2.09 2.06 -2.07
N LEU A 59 1.51 1.89 -3.25
CA LEU A 59 1.74 2.76 -4.39
C LEU A 59 0.52 3.63 -4.65
N SER A 60 0.75 4.89 -5.02
CA SER A 60 -0.34 5.72 -5.51
C SER A 60 -0.89 5.20 -6.85
N LEU A 61 -2.19 5.37 -7.07
CA LEU A 61 -2.86 4.85 -8.27
C LEU A 61 -2.24 5.36 -9.59
N PRO A 62 -1.80 6.63 -9.73
CA PRO A 62 -1.21 7.10 -10.99
C PRO A 62 0.07 6.34 -11.41
N LEU A 63 0.75 5.68 -10.47
CA LEU A 63 1.97 4.89 -10.73
C LEU A 63 1.68 3.52 -11.35
N MET A 64 0.42 3.19 -11.62
CA MET A 64 0.04 1.95 -12.31
C MET A 64 0.75 1.76 -13.66
N LYS A 65 1.08 2.86 -14.37
CA LYS A 65 1.82 2.79 -15.63
C LYS A 65 3.28 2.33 -15.45
N ASP A 66 3.81 2.46 -14.23
CA ASP A 66 5.21 2.21 -13.88
C ASP A 66 5.43 0.86 -13.17
N LEU A 67 4.39 0.01 -13.12
CA LEU A 67 4.34 -1.30 -12.44
C LEU A 67 5.59 -2.18 -12.61
N ARG A 68 6.19 -2.19 -13.80
CA ARG A 68 7.35 -3.04 -14.12
C ARG A 68 8.57 -2.73 -13.26
N TYR A 69 8.77 -1.48 -12.86
CA TYR A 69 9.88 -1.09 -11.99
C TYR A 69 9.63 -1.53 -10.55
N LEU A 70 8.36 -1.63 -10.17
CA LEU A 70 7.90 -1.82 -8.80
C LEU A 70 7.80 -3.31 -8.43
N ASN A 71 7.57 -4.18 -9.42
CA ASN A 71 7.70 -5.65 -9.24
C ASN A 71 9.08 -6.05 -8.70
N ARG A 72 10.13 -5.26 -8.96
CA ARG A 72 11.48 -5.51 -8.42
C ARG A 72 11.58 -5.32 -6.91
N LEU A 73 10.63 -4.59 -6.31
CA LEU A 73 10.59 -4.32 -4.87
C LEU A 73 9.83 -5.39 -4.10
N ASN A 74 9.16 -6.33 -4.77
CA ASN A 74 8.30 -7.31 -4.07
C ASN A 74 9.07 -8.19 -3.07
N ASN A 75 10.34 -8.50 -3.34
CA ASN A 75 11.17 -9.28 -2.41
C ASN A 75 11.78 -8.45 -1.27
N ARG A 76 11.61 -7.13 -1.27
CA ARG A 76 12.17 -6.19 -0.27
C ARG A 76 11.15 -5.72 0.76
N PHE A 77 9.89 -6.05 0.53
CA PHE A 77 8.79 -5.73 1.40
C PHE A 77 8.02 -6.99 1.78
N TYR A 78 7.44 -7.00 2.97
CA TYR A 78 6.55 -8.09 3.36
C TYR A 78 5.26 -8.08 2.53
N PHE A 79 4.76 -6.90 2.17
CA PHE A 79 3.58 -6.72 1.33
C PHE A 79 3.73 -5.54 0.38
N VAL A 80 3.32 -5.72 -0.89
CA VAL A 80 3.33 -4.67 -1.92
C VAL A 80 1.98 -4.60 -2.62
N SER A 81 1.34 -3.44 -2.65
CA SER A 81 0.09 -3.21 -3.40
C SER A 81 -0.14 -1.74 -3.73
N PHE A 82 -1.27 -1.41 -4.34
CA PHE A 82 -1.72 -0.02 -4.49
C PHE A 82 -2.50 0.44 -3.26
N ILE A 83 -2.52 1.75 -3.04
CA ILE A 83 -3.51 2.39 -2.17
C ILE A 83 -4.90 1.97 -2.65
N ASP A 84 -5.80 1.63 -1.71
CA ASP A 84 -7.17 1.29 -2.03
C ASP A 84 -7.81 2.37 -2.94
N PRO A 85 -8.43 2.00 -4.08
CA PRO A 85 -8.91 2.99 -5.02
C PRO A 85 -9.92 3.99 -4.46
N TYR A 86 -10.75 3.54 -3.50
CA TYR A 86 -11.72 4.42 -2.85
C TYR A 86 -11.07 5.29 -1.78
N ALA A 87 -10.09 4.77 -1.03
CA ALA A 87 -9.28 5.60 -0.14
C ALA A 87 -8.62 6.75 -0.90
N TYR A 88 -8.00 6.44 -2.04
CA TYR A 88 -7.34 7.43 -2.90
C TYR A 88 -8.33 8.44 -3.50
N ALA A 89 -9.38 7.97 -4.18
CA ALA A 89 -10.30 8.84 -4.91
C ALA A 89 -11.15 9.75 -4.00
N GLN A 90 -11.40 9.34 -2.76
CA GLN A 90 -12.27 10.06 -1.82
C GLN A 90 -11.49 10.78 -0.71
N LEU A 91 -10.15 10.72 -0.72
CA LEU A 91 -9.30 11.18 0.38
C LEU A 91 -9.76 10.60 1.74
N ASP A 92 -10.11 9.31 1.75
CA ASP A 92 -10.69 8.60 2.89
C ASP A 92 -9.59 7.86 3.65
N GLU A 93 -9.06 8.51 4.68
CA GLU A 93 -8.01 7.98 5.53
C GLU A 93 -8.43 6.75 6.34
N LYS A 94 -9.73 6.59 6.64
CA LYS A 94 -10.25 5.43 7.37
C LYS A 94 -10.21 4.18 6.51
N ARG A 95 -10.46 4.32 5.20
CA ARG A 95 -10.28 3.22 4.24
C ARG A 95 -8.82 2.83 4.09
N LEU A 96 -7.89 3.79 4.10
CA LEU A 96 -6.47 3.49 4.10
C LEU A 96 -6.08 2.74 5.39
N LEU A 97 -6.55 3.16 6.56
CA LEU A 97 -6.34 2.43 7.81
C LEU A 97 -6.89 1.00 7.74
N LYS A 98 -8.11 0.82 7.24
CA LYS A 98 -8.73 -0.50 7.07
C LYS A 98 -7.91 -1.39 6.13
N GLN A 99 -7.32 -0.84 5.08
CA GLN A 99 -6.42 -1.58 4.19
C GLN A 99 -5.19 -2.11 4.95
N LEU A 100 -4.58 -1.31 5.83
CA LEU A 100 -3.43 -1.74 6.62
C LEU A 100 -3.79 -2.83 7.63
N GLN A 101 -4.91 -2.65 8.34
CA GLN A 101 -5.43 -3.66 9.27
C GLN A 101 -5.74 -4.99 8.56
N LEU A 102 -6.27 -4.92 7.33
CA LEU A 102 -6.48 -6.10 6.49
C LEU A 102 -5.16 -6.83 6.20
N ILE A 103 -4.12 -6.09 5.83
CA ILE A 103 -2.80 -6.66 5.53
C ILE A 103 -2.18 -7.31 6.78
N GLU A 104 -2.27 -6.66 7.94
CA GLU A 104 -1.75 -7.18 9.21
C GLU A 104 -2.44 -8.47 9.68
N GLN A 105 -3.71 -8.64 9.35
CA GLN A 105 -4.50 -9.81 9.75
C GLN A 105 -4.25 -11.03 8.86
N LEU A 106 -3.65 -10.87 7.68
CA LEU A 106 -3.38 -12.00 6.79
C LEU A 106 -2.32 -12.92 7.37
N LYS A 107 -2.53 -14.23 7.23
CA LYS A 107 -1.48 -15.20 7.51
C LYS A 107 -0.37 -15.08 6.47
N SER A 108 0.86 -15.35 6.86
CA SER A 108 2.03 -15.25 5.96
C SER A 108 1.87 -16.14 4.70
N GLU A 109 1.22 -17.29 4.85
CA GLU A 109 0.89 -18.22 3.77
C GLU A 109 -0.21 -17.71 2.81
N GLU A 110 -1.06 -16.78 3.27
CA GLU A 110 -2.09 -16.14 2.44
C GLU A 110 -1.54 -14.94 1.68
N ILE A 111 -0.56 -14.24 2.25
CA ILE A 111 0.08 -13.07 1.65
C ILE A 111 0.72 -13.40 0.30
N LEU A 112 1.30 -14.59 0.15
CA LEU A 112 1.86 -15.05 -1.12
C LEU A 112 0.84 -15.09 -2.27
N LYS A 113 -0.47 -15.18 -1.96
CA LYS A 113 -1.55 -15.11 -2.97
C LYS A 113 -1.74 -13.70 -3.51
N PHE A 114 -1.40 -12.69 -2.72
CA PHE A 114 -1.59 -11.26 -3.02
C PHE A 114 -0.29 -10.56 -3.44
N HIS A 115 0.82 -11.28 -3.41
CA HIS A 115 2.12 -10.80 -3.88
C HIS A 115 2.11 -10.57 -5.40
N PRO A 116 2.54 -9.37 -5.86
CA PRO A 116 2.70 -9.09 -7.28
C PRO A 116 3.58 -10.11 -8.01
N ARG A 117 3.11 -10.57 -9.16
CA ARG A 117 3.90 -11.43 -10.06
C ARG A 117 4.29 -10.67 -11.32
N ASN A 118 5.35 -11.14 -11.96
CA ASN A 118 5.72 -10.65 -13.29
C ASN A 118 4.50 -10.76 -14.23
N GLY A 119 4.14 -9.64 -14.87
CA GLY A 119 3.00 -9.56 -15.78
C GLY A 119 1.66 -9.18 -15.13
N TRP A 120 1.59 -8.96 -13.81
CA TRP A 120 0.38 -8.42 -13.19
C TRP A 120 -0.01 -7.08 -13.80
N THR A 121 -1.30 -6.99 -14.12
CA THR A 121 -1.99 -5.81 -14.59
C THR A 121 -2.73 -5.15 -13.43
N TYR A 122 -3.24 -3.94 -13.65
CA TYR A 122 -4.12 -3.27 -12.68
C TYR A 122 -5.31 -4.12 -12.22
N ALA A 123 -5.94 -4.85 -13.16
CA ALA A 123 -7.09 -5.68 -12.84
C ALA A 123 -6.71 -6.77 -11.82
N ASP A 124 -5.50 -7.32 -11.91
CA ASP A 124 -5.00 -8.32 -10.97
C ASP A 124 -4.87 -7.75 -9.56
N TYR A 125 -4.34 -6.53 -9.41
CA TYR A 125 -4.27 -5.85 -8.12
C TYR A 125 -5.65 -5.55 -7.53
N PHE A 126 -6.59 -5.12 -8.37
CA PHE A 126 -7.96 -4.85 -7.91
C PHE A 126 -8.65 -6.14 -7.45
N LEU A 127 -8.52 -7.22 -8.22
CA LEU A 127 -9.05 -8.53 -7.88
C LEU A 127 -8.41 -9.07 -6.59
N ALA A 128 -7.09 -8.92 -6.42
CA ALA A 128 -6.38 -9.28 -5.20
C ALA A 128 -6.93 -8.52 -3.98
N ASN A 129 -7.09 -7.19 -4.09
CA ASN A 129 -7.64 -6.36 -3.01
C ASN A 129 -9.10 -6.75 -2.67
N ASP A 130 -9.93 -7.04 -3.67
CA ASP A 130 -11.30 -7.51 -3.45
C ASP A 130 -11.35 -8.88 -2.76
N GLN A 131 -10.46 -9.80 -3.16
CA GLN A 131 -10.33 -11.10 -2.51
C GLN A 131 -9.85 -10.98 -1.06
N MET A 132 -8.90 -10.10 -0.76
CA MET A 132 -8.46 -9.82 0.62
C MET A 132 -9.63 -9.39 1.51
N LYS A 133 -10.48 -8.48 1.01
CA LYS A 133 -11.67 -8.01 1.74
C LYS A 133 -12.66 -9.14 2.00
N LYS A 134 -12.81 -10.07 1.06
CA LYS A 134 -13.70 -11.24 1.19
C LYS A 134 -13.23 -12.24 2.24
N ILE A 135 -11.93 -12.45 2.38
CA ILE A 135 -11.36 -13.34 3.43
C ILE A 135 -11.73 -12.83 4.83
N GLN A 136 -11.71 -11.52 5.04
CA GLN A 136 -12.07 -10.91 6.32
C GLN A 136 -13.57 -11.06 6.63
N THR A 137 -14.45 -11.02 5.63
CA THR A 137 -15.90 -11.24 5.85
C THR A 137 -16.29 -12.71 6.07
N ALA A 138 -15.40 -13.65 5.74
CA ALA A 138 -15.64 -15.08 5.88
C ALA A 138 -15.01 -15.69 7.15
N SER A 139 -14.26 -14.88 7.92
CA SER A 139 -13.60 -15.24 9.17
C SER A 139 -14.32 -14.62 10.35
#